data_AF-A0A7X8ZM82-F1
#
_entry.id   AF-A0A7X8ZM82-F1
#
_cell.length_a   1.000
_cell.length_b   1.000
_cell.length_c   1.000
_cell.angle_alpha   90.00
_cell.angle_beta   90.00
_cell.angle_gamma   90.00
#
_symmetry.space_group_name_H-M   'P 1'
#
loop_
_entity.id
_entity.type
_entity.pdbx_description
1 polymer ?
#
loop_
_entity_poly.entity_id
_entity_poly.type
_entity_poly.pdbx_seq_one_letter_code
_entity_poly.pdbx_strand_id
1 'polypeptide(L)'
;LEDYCGDISLISSKLKTFVNDCDFPTLLTYKSENNEEKIKEGAHKIKKLSEKLGIIPLQTLAKETEEAKNSKIDVAFKALEQEFLRVEKILQDLA
;
A
#
# COMPACT_ATOMS: atom_id res chain seq x y z
N LEU A 1 13.95 -15.41 -8.74
CA LEU A 1 12.99 -15.13 -9.85
C LEU A 1 12.84 -16.34 -10.78
N GLU A 2 13.76 -17.31 -10.75
CA GLU A 2 13.73 -18.51 -11.63
C GLU A 2 12.83 -19.67 -11.13
N ASP A 3 12.29 -19.61 -9.90
CA ASP A 3 11.46 -20.70 -9.34
C ASP A 3 9.95 -20.38 -9.23
N TYR A 4 9.47 -19.25 -9.77
CA TYR A 4 8.03 -18.98 -9.83
C TYR A 4 7.43 -19.53 -11.13
N CYS A 5 7.13 -20.83 -11.15
CA CYS A 5 6.33 -21.51 -12.17
C CYS A 5 4.82 -21.17 -12.02
N GLY A 6 4.47 -19.89 -11.88
CA GLY A 6 3.10 -19.42 -11.74
C GLY A 6 2.74 -18.45 -12.86
N ASP A 7 1.51 -18.52 -13.34
CA ASP A 7 0.96 -17.62 -14.37
C ASP A 7 1.13 -16.16 -13.94
N ILE A 8 2.14 -15.50 -14.52
CA ILE A 8 2.51 -14.10 -14.24
C ILE A 8 1.32 -13.18 -14.52
N SER A 9 0.46 -13.53 -15.48
CA SER A 9 -0.75 -12.76 -15.79
C SER A 9 -1.76 -12.78 -14.64
N LEU A 10 -1.90 -13.91 -13.93
CA LEU A 10 -2.76 -14.00 -12.75
C LEU A 10 -2.23 -13.14 -11.59
N ILE A 11 -0.91 -13.16 -11.37
CA ILE A 11 -0.26 -12.35 -10.32
C ILE A 11 -0.38 -10.86 -10.65
N SER A 12 -0.13 -10.47 -11.90
CA SER A 12 -0.30 -9.10 -12.38
C SER A 12 -1.74 -8.60 -12.22
N SER A 13 -2.74 -9.45 -12.54
CA SER A 13 -4.15 -9.10 -12.35
C SER A 13 -4.50 -8.88 -10.87
N LYS A 14 -4.02 -9.74 -9.96
CA LYS A 14 -4.26 -9.59 -8.52
C LYS A 14 -3.60 -8.34 -7.96
N LEU A 15 -2.38 -8.02 -8.40
CA LEU A 15 -1.68 -6.80 -8.02
C LEU A 15 -2.37 -5.54 -8.57
N LYS A 16 -2.90 -5.56 -9.79
CA LYS A 16 -3.73 -4.47 -10.35
C LYS A 16 -4.97 -4.20 -9.50
N THR A 17 -5.72 -5.26 -9.18
CA THR A 17 -6.89 -5.13 -8.30
C THR A 17 -6.50 -4.57 -6.94
N PHE A 18 -5.40 -5.05 -6.37
CA PHE A 18 -4.89 -4.55 -5.10
C PHE A 18 -4.52 -3.06 -5.12
N VAL A 19 -3.80 -2.59 -6.14
CA VAL A 19 -3.42 -1.17 -6.29
C VAL A 19 -4.67 -0.30 -6.37
N ASN A 20 -5.66 -0.71 -7.16
CA ASN A 20 -6.94 -0.02 -7.27
C ASN A 20 -7.72 -0.03 -5.95
N ASP A 21 -7.79 -1.17 -5.27
CA ASP A 21 -8.50 -1.33 -4.00
C ASP A 21 -7.85 -0.52 -2.87
N CYS A 22 -6.54 -0.30 -2.91
CA CYS A 22 -5.86 0.56 -1.94
C CYS A 22 -6.30 2.02 -2.04
N ASP A 23 -6.73 2.46 -3.22
CA ASP A 23 -7.20 3.83 -3.49
C ASP A 23 -6.24 4.90 -2.92
N PHE A 24 -4.95 4.74 -3.23
CA PHE A 24 -3.90 5.61 -2.74
C PHE A 24 -4.08 7.10 -3.10
N PRO A 25 -4.64 7.48 -4.26
CA PRO A 25 -4.96 8.88 -4.57
C PRO A 25 -5.89 9.54 -3.54
N THR A 26 -6.87 8.79 -3.03
CA THR A 26 -7.75 9.27 -1.96
C THR A 26 -6.98 9.48 -0.65
N LEU A 27 -6.03 8.60 -0.31
CA LEU A 27 -5.14 8.79 0.85
C LEU A 27 -4.26 10.05 0.71
N LEU A 28 -3.76 10.37 -0.49
CA LEU A 28 -2.99 11.59 -0.74
C LEU A 28 -3.84 12.87 -0.53
N THR A 29 -5.13 12.78 -0.86
CA THR A 29 -6.09 13.86 -0.59
C THR A 29 -6.26 14.06 0.91
N TYR A 30 -6.46 12.97 1.67
CA TYR A 30 -6.56 13.05 3.14
C TYR A 30 -5.30 13.58 3.80
N LYS A 31 -4.11 13.24 3.27
CA LYS A 31 -2.85 13.86 3.69
C LYS A 31 -2.86 15.37 3.47
N SER A 32 -3.28 15.82 2.30
CA SER A 32 -3.33 17.25 1.96
C SER A 32 -4.34 18.02 2.84
N GLU A 33 -5.39 17.35 3.28
CA GLU A 33 -6.38 17.86 4.24
C GLU A 33 -5.94 17.77 5.72
N ASN A 34 -4.76 17.20 6.00
CA ASN A 34 -4.31 16.82 7.36
C ASN A 34 -5.35 15.99 8.13
N ASN A 35 -6.12 15.16 7.44
CA ASN A 35 -7.15 14.33 8.02
C ASN A 35 -6.57 13.00 8.54
N GLU A 36 -5.98 13.05 9.74
CA GLU A 36 -5.27 11.91 10.33
C GLU A 36 -6.16 10.67 10.54
N GLU A 37 -7.43 10.86 10.89
CA GLU A 37 -8.38 9.77 11.11
C GLU A 37 -8.58 8.98 9.82
N LYS A 38 -8.86 9.67 8.71
CA LYS A 38 -9.03 9.03 7.41
C LYS A 38 -7.74 8.42 6.87
N ILE A 39 -6.58 9.01 7.18
CA ILE A 39 -5.28 8.41 6.84
C ILE A 39 -5.13 7.06 7.55
N LYS A 40 -5.50 6.97 8.83
CA LYS A 40 -5.44 5.72 9.61
C LYS A 40 -6.43 4.69 9.10
N GLU A 41 -7.64 5.09 8.73
CA GLU A 41 -8.63 4.20 8.09
C GLU A 41 -8.13 3.66 6.75
N GLY A 42 -7.53 4.52 5.92
CA GLY A 42 -6.90 4.12 4.67
C GLY A 42 -5.72 3.15 4.89
N ALA A 43 -4.87 3.45 5.87
CA ALA A 43 -3.75 2.58 6.24
C ALA A 43 -4.23 1.22 6.76
N HIS A 44 -5.30 1.17 7.56
CA HIS A 44 -5.94 -0.07 7.98
C HIS A 44 -6.42 -0.90 6.79
N LYS A 45 -7.05 -0.26 5.79
CA LYS A 45 -7.49 -0.92 4.55
C LYS A 45 -6.30 -1.51 3.80
N ILE A 46 -5.24 -0.74 3.59
CA ILE A 46 -4.02 -1.20 2.91
C ILE A 46 -3.38 -2.37 3.67
N LYS A 47 -3.31 -2.31 5.00
CA LYS A 47 -2.83 -3.40 5.85
C LYS A 47 -3.61 -4.69 5.60
N LYS A 48 -4.94 -4.63 5.57
CA LYS A 48 -5.80 -5.81 5.32
C LYS A 48 -5.68 -6.35 3.90
N LEU A 49 -5.51 -5.49 2.91
CA LEU A 49 -5.34 -5.91 1.53
C LEU A 49 -3.95 -6.54 1.30
N SER A 50 -2.91 -5.97 1.88
CA SER A 50 -1.52 -6.46 1.76
C SER A 50 -1.30 -7.77 2.51
N GLU A 51 -1.99 -7.97 3.64
CA GLU A 51 -2.04 -9.24 4.37
C GLU A 51 -2.58 -10.38 3.48
N LYS A 52 -3.62 -10.13 2.68
CA LYS A 52 -4.21 -11.13 1.75
C LYS A 52 -3.26 -11.52 0.62
N LEU A 53 -2.38 -10.62 0.19
CA LEU A 53 -1.43 -10.86 -0.91
C LEU A 53 -0.03 -11.24 -0.43
N GLY A 54 0.24 -11.20 0.89
CA GLY A 54 1.56 -11.47 1.44
C GLY A 54 2.60 -10.39 1.14
N ILE A 55 2.17 -9.13 0.94
CA ILE A 55 3.08 -7.99 0.69
C ILE A 55 3.56 -7.44 2.05
N ILE A 56 4.45 -8.18 2.70
CA ILE A 56 4.88 -7.95 4.09
C ILE A 56 5.42 -6.52 4.33
N PRO A 57 6.26 -5.92 3.47
CA PRO A 57 6.77 -4.57 3.72
C PRO A 57 5.64 -3.53 3.76
N LEU A 58 4.71 -3.60 2.81
CA LEU A 58 3.58 -2.68 2.72
C LEU A 58 2.61 -2.88 3.89
N GLN A 59 2.37 -4.12 4.31
CA GLN A 59 1.58 -4.43 5.50
C GLN A 59 2.18 -3.81 6.77
N THR A 60 3.50 -3.89 6.92
CA THR A 60 4.23 -3.38 8.08
C THR A 60 4.12 -1.87 8.16
N LEU A 61 4.40 -1.17 7.05
CA LEU A 61 4.33 0.29 6.97
C LEU A 61 2.89 0.82 7.10
N ALA A 62 1.90 0.07 6.60
CA ALA A 62 0.50 0.39 6.77
C ALA A 62 0.09 0.29 8.24
N LYS A 63 0.53 -0.75 8.95
CA LYS A 63 0.33 -0.86 10.40
C LYS A 63 1.00 0.28 11.17
N GLU A 64 2.24 0.63 10.83
CA GLU A 64 2.95 1.75 11.47
C GLU A 64 2.22 3.09 11.26
N THR A 65 1.62 3.30 10.08
CA THR A 65 0.84 4.49 9.77
C THR A 65 -0.49 4.52 10.53
N GLU A 66 -1.18 3.39 10.63
CA GLU A 66 -2.41 3.23 11.42
C GLU A 66 -2.17 3.50 12.92
N GLU A 67 -1.07 2.98 13.47
CA GLU A 67 -0.71 3.10 14.88
C GLU A 67 0.09 4.39 15.20
N ALA A 68 0.36 5.22 14.18
CA ALA A 68 1.15 6.43 14.35
C ALA A 68 0.48 7.42 15.31
N LYS A 69 1.28 7.97 16.22
CA LYS A 69 0.89 9.15 16.99
C LYS A 69 0.85 10.37 16.05
N ASN A 70 -0.02 11.34 16.34
CA ASN A 70 -0.28 12.51 15.49
C ASN A 70 1.01 13.21 15.02
N SER A 71 2.02 13.35 15.89
CA SER A 71 3.32 13.97 15.56
C SER A 71 4.24 13.16 14.62
N LYS A 72 3.85 11.92 14.26
CA LYS A 72 4.66 11.01 13.43
C LYS A 72 3.92 10.47 12.22
N ILE A 73 2.64 10.80 12.05
CA ILE A 73 1.81 10.26 10.97
C ILE A 73 2.37 10.62 9.59
N ASP A 74 2.95 11.81 9.43
CA ASP A 74 3.54 12.24 8.17
C ASP A 74 4.75 11.40 7.75
N VAL A 75 5.60 11.04 8.73
CA VAL A 75 6.80 10.23 8.49
C VAL A 75 6.38 8.80 8.14
N ALA A 76 5.44 8.23 8.90
CA ALA A 76 4.92 6.89 8.65
C ALA A 76 4.22 6.81 7.29
N PHE A 77 3.37 7.79 6.98
CA PHE A 77 2.67 7.89 5.69
C PHE A 77 3.65 7.98 4.52
N LYS A 78 4.72 8.79 4.64
CA LYS A 78 5.71 8.93 3.58
C LYS A 78 6.43 7.61 3.30
N ALA A 79 6.73 6.82 4.34
CA ALA A 79 7.32 5.51 4.15
C ALA A 79 6.33 4.56 3.44
N LEU A 80 5.06 4.56 3.86
CA LEU A 80 3.99 3.81 3.22
C LEU A 80 3.82 4.17 1.73
N GLU A 81 3.85 5.46 1.40
CA GLU A 81 3.78 5.98 0.03
C GLU A 81 4.93 5.48 -0.84
N GLN A 82 6.18 5.57 -0.35
CA GLN A 82 7.34 5.09 -1.11
C GLN A 82 7.23 3.59 -1.42
N GLU A 83 6.77 2.80 -0.45
CA GLU A 83 6.60 1.36 -0.67
C GLU A 83 5.43 1.05 -1.62
N PHE A 84 4.34 1.82 -1.55
CA PHE A 84 3.23 1.68 -2.49
C PHE A 84 3.68 1.96 -3.93
N LEU A 85 4.41 3.06 -4.15
CA LEU A 85 4.97 3.42 -5.46
C LEU A 85 5.94 2.34 -5.98
N ARG A 86 6.71 1.71 -5.08
CA ARG A 86 7.58 0.58 -5.43
C ARG A 86 6.78 -0.62 -5.95
N VAL A 87 5.65 -0.93 -5.31
CA VAL A 87 4.74 -2.01 -5.76
C VAL A 87 4.10 -1.66 -7.10
N GLU A 88 3.65 -0.42 -7.30
CA GLU A 88 3.13 0.03 -8.60
C GLU A 88 4.18 -0.07 -9.71
N LYS A 89 5.43 0.32 -9.43
CA LYS A 89 6.52 0.20 -10.40
C LYS A 89 6.79 -1.26 -10.79
N ILE A 90 6.82 -2.18 -9.82
CA ILE A 90 6.98 -3.62 -10.11
C ILE A 90 5.85 -4.11 -11.02
N LEU A 91 4.62 -3.65 -10.78
CA LEU A 91 3.49 -4.01 -11.63
C LEU A 91 3.63 -3.46 -13.06
N GLN A 92 4.16 -2.25 -13.22
CA GLN A 92 4.45 -1.65 -14.53
C GLN A 92 5.55 -2.42 -15.27
N ASP A 93 6.62 -2.81 -14.57
CA ASP A 93 7.73 -3.58 -15.16
C ASP A 93 7.32 -5.00 -15.60
N LEU A 94 6.19 -5.52 -15.06
CA LEU A 94 5.60 -6.82 -15.41
C LEU A 94 4.56 -6.77 -16.54
N ALA A 95 4.15 -5.57 -16.97
CA ALA A 95 3.07 -5.35 -17.96
C ALA A 95 3.62 -5.19 -19.38
#